data_AF-A0A212LMB0-F1
#
_entry.id   AF-A0A212LMB0-F1
#
_cell.length_a   1.000
_cell.length_b   1.000
_cell.length_c   1.000
_cell.angle_alpha   90.00
_cell.angle_beta   90.00
_cell.angle_gamma   90.00
#
_symmetry.space_group_name_H-M   'P 1'
#
loop_
_entity.id
_entity.type
_entity.pdbx_description
1 polymer ?
#
loop_
_entity_poly.entity_id
_entity_poly.type
_entity_poly.pdbx_seq_one_letter_code
_entity_poly.pdbx_strand_id
1 'polypeptide(L)'
;MIYITGDLHGEIDKAKLTTKNFPAQRELTKNDYVIIAGDFGGIWSGGKQDEWLLDWLESRNFTTLFVDGNHENFDLLYQFPIMDWNGGKIHQIRPSIIHLMRGQVFTIEGKKIFTFGGAESVDKQFRKEFISWWRAEIPSRREFEEGIKNLEKHDMIVDYVITHTAPRDIIGQLNSFFGDKINDSTSEMLNYFKKSIRFKHWFFGHFHTNKTIGKFTVLNDRIVVLQENVCMPKDPEPRDWKIEKYRSKFKAAFPDMKQPTYEEAGALIDQWDREGRHITYPLAGLNWNELEWKKEYRRKREFKLLAEKIINHQTDGEENFMACGNGEQCPQSDNCKCWKLYQYMLENEIAGHTCKLNKPENCKEFRPYGDK
;
A
#
# COMPACT_ATOMS: atom_id res chain seq x y z
N MET A 1 25.98 7.22 4.08
CA MET A 1 24.93 7.39 5.12
C MET A 1 23.56 7.51 4.46
N ILE A 2 22.46 7.22 5.18
CA ILE A 2 21.09 7.39 4.66
C ILE A 2 20.27 8.25 5.63
N TYR A 3 19.64 9.29 5.11
CA TYR A 3 18.68 10.14 5.77
C TYR A 3 17.31 9.98 5.13
N ILE A 4 16.24 10.18 5.88
CA ILE A 4 14.86 10.10 5.40
C ILE A 4 14.06 11.30 5.91
N THR A 5 13.21 11.86 5.06
CA THR A 5 12.22 12.88 5.40
C THR A 5 10.92 12.63 4.64
N GLY A 6 9.85 13.38 4.96
CA GLY A 6 8.59 13.31 4.24
C GLY A 6 8.41 14.49 3.29
N ASP A 7 7.44 14.35 2.40
CA ASP A 7 6.68 15.41 1.71
C ASP A 7 7.48 16.67 1.38
N LEU A 8 7.91 16.83 0.13
CA LEU A 8 8.64 18.04 -0.29
C LEU A 8 7.70 19.09 -0.90
N HIS A 9 6.64 18.64 -1.57
CA HIS A 9 5.67 19.45 -2.31
C HIS A 9 6.34 20.48 -3.22
N GLY A 10 7.38 20.04 -3.93
CA GLY A 10 8.20 20.90 -4.77
C GLY A 10 8.96 21.94 -3.94
N GLU A 11 8.62 23.22 -4.11
CA GLU A 11 9.34 24.30 -3.44
C GLU A 11 8.80 24.65 -2.05
N ILE A 12 7.62 24.15 -1.70
CA ILE A 12 6.88 24.49 -0.48
C ILE A 12 7.69 24.09 0.75
N ASP A 13 8.14 22.83 0.82
CA ASP A 13 8.81 22.29 2.00
C ASP A 13 10.33 22.15 1.85
N LYS A 14 10.91 22.65 0.74
CA LYS A 14 12.35 22.55 0.46
C LYS A 14 13.26 23.18 1.52
N ALA A 15 12.70 24.08 2.33
CA ALA A 15 13.41 24.70 3.45
C ALA A 15 14.02 23.66 4.40
N LYS A 16 13.39 22.48 4.57
CA LYS A 16 13.92 21.39 5.42
C LYS A 16 15.28 20.88 4.95
N LEU A 17 15.55 20.94 3.64
CA LEU A 17 16.78 20.49 3.01
C LEU A 17 17.84 21.60 2.88
N THR A 18 17.64 22.77 3.49
CA THR A 18 18.66 23.84 3.53
C THR A 18 19.74 23.57 4.57
N THR A 19 20.95 24.12 4.42
CA THR A 19 22.03 23.96 5.41
C THR A 19 21.71 24.54 6.78
N LYS A 20 20.69 25.41 6.88
CA LYS A 20 20.18 25.93 8.15
C LYS A 20 19.39 24.86 8.92
N ASN A 21 18.49 24.16 8.22
CA ASN A 21 17.58 23.18 8.84
C ASN A 21 18.12 21.74 8.80
N PHE A 22 19.06 21.47 7.89
CA PHE A 22 19.80 20.22 7.77
C PHE A 22 21.31 20.50 7.69
N PRO A 23 21.96 20.90 8.79
CA PRO A 23 23.38 21.26 8.80
C PRO A 23 24.31 20.08 8.49
N ALA A 24 23.90 18.86 8.81
CA ALA A 24 24.66 17.64 8.55
C ALA A 24 24.99 17.48 7.05
N GLN A 25 24.20 18.07 6.14
CA GLN A 25 24.48 18.05 4.70
C GLN A 25 25.84 18.61 4.31
N ARG A 26 26.47 19.44 5.15
CA ARG A 26 27.80 20.01 4.90
C ARG A 26 28.88 18.93 4.82
N GLU A 27 28.71 17.85 5.56
CA GLU A 27 29.65 16.72 5.63
C GLU A 27 29.26 15.57 4.70
N LEU A 28 28.11 15.67 4.02
CA LEU A 28 27.65 14.64 3.10
C LEU A 28 28.35 14.74 1.76
N THR A 29 28.34 13.63 1.04
CA THR A 29 28.87 13.46 -0.31
C THR A 29 27.82 12.82 -1.21
N LYS A 30 28.06 12.73 -2.52
CA LYS A 30 27.12 12.10 -3.45
C LYS A 30 26.93 10.60 -3.21
N ASN A 31 27.75 10.02 -2.33
CA ASN A 31 27.59 8.65 -1.84
C ASN A 31 26.70 8.56 -0.57
N ASP A 32 26.22 9.70 -0.08
CA ASP A 32 25.22 9.78 0.99
C ASP A 32 23.86 10.12 0.40
N TYR A 33 22.82 9.55 1.00
CA TYR A 33 21.47 9.55 0.42
C TYR A 33 20.48 10.25 1.33
N VAL A 34 19.62 11.08 0.75
CA VAL A 34 18.45 11.66 1.41
C VAL A 34 17.21 11.16 0.68
N ILE A 35 16.38 10.37 1.36
CA ILE A 35 15.17 9.75 0.81
C ILE A 35 13.95 10.57 1.23
N ILE A 36 13.14 10.98 0.25
CA ILE A 36 11.87 11.68 0.44
C ILE A 36 10.73 10.67 0.31
N ALA A 37 9.93 10.54 1.37
CA ALA A 37 8.85 9.56 1.48
C ALA A 37 7.54 10.01 0.81
N GLY A 38 7.63 10.36 -0.48
CA GLY A 38 6.48 10.79 -1.30
C GLY A 38 6.26 12.29 -1.37
N ASP A 39 5.28 12.68 -2.17
CA ASP A 39 4.95 14.06 -2.54
C ASP A 39 6.20 14.88 -2.84
N PHE A 40 7.01 14.38 -3.78
CA PHE A 40 8.25 15.03 -4.18
C PHE A 40 7.96 16.39 -4.84
N GLY A 41 6.93 16.43 -5.70
CA GLY A 41 6.41 17.67 -6.32
C GLY A 41 7.41 18.44 -7.20
N GLY A 42 8.60 17.91 -7.46
CA GLY A 42 9.61 18.55 -8.32
C GLY A 42 9.49 18.26 -9.81
N ILE A 43 8.50 17.45 -10.20
CA ILE A 43 8.17 17.10 -11.58
C ILE A 43 6.65 17.22 -11.70
N TRP A 44 6.17 18.44 -11.92
CA TRP A 44 4.76 18.77 -11.98
C TRP A 44 4.36 19.39 -13.31
N SER A 45 5.10 20.41 -13.75
CA SER A 45 4.82 21.16 -14.97
C SER A 45 5.83 20.90 -16.09
N GLY A 46 7.04 20.43 -15.75
CA GLY A 46 8.19 20.42 -16.65
C GLY A 46 8.71 21.83 -17.00
N GLY A 47 8.23 22.84 -16.27
CA GLY A 47 8.54 24.25 -16.50
C GLY A 47 9.79 24.73 -15.73
N LYS A 48 10.00 26.04 -15.75
CA LYS A 48 11.18 26.68 -15.13
C LYS A 48 11.26 26.47 -13.61
N GLN A 49 10.12 26.36 -12.93
CA GLN A 49 10.04 26.13 -11.49
C GLN A 49 10.57 24.75 -11.13
N ASP A 50 10.10 23.71 -11.82
CA ASP A 50 10.58 22.33 -11.69
C ASP A 50 12.09 22.26 -11.95
N GLU A 51 12.55 22.81 -13.08
CA GLU A 51 13.98 22.85 -13.44
C GLU A 51 14.84 23.53 -12.37
N TRP A 52 14.38 24.66 -11.83
CA TRP A 52 15.10 25.35 -10.76
C TRP A 52 15.22 24.50 -9.49
N LEU A 53 14.15 23.80 -9.10
CA LEU A 53 14.19 22.91 -7.94
C LEU A 53 15.12 21.72 -8.18
N LEU A 54 15.07 21.13 -9.38
CA LEU A 54 15.95 20.02 -9.76
C LEU A 54 17.42 20.47 -9.77
N ASP A 55 17.76 21.64 -10.33
CA ASP A 55 19.11 22.21 -10.25
C ASP A 55 19.55 22.47 -8.79
N TRP A 56 18.63 22.97 -7.97
CA TRP A 56 18.87 23.24 -6.56
C TRP A 56 19.11 21.95 -5.74
N LEU A 57 18.46 20.85 -6.10
CA LEU A 57 18.67 19.52 -5.50
C LEU A 57 19.94 18.86 -6.05
N GLU A 58 20.21 18.97 -7.35
CA GLU A 58 21.40 18.41 -8.00
C GLU A 58 22.68 19.05 -7.46
N SER A 59 22.63 20.34 -7.12
CA SER A 59 23.73 21.07 -6.48
C SER A 59 23.95 20.75 -4.99
N ARG A 60 23.09 19.94 -4.35
CA ARG A 60 23.32 19.48 -2.96
C ARG A 60 24.52 18.55 -2.91
N ASN A 61 25.19 18.45 -1.76
CA ASN A 61 26.32 17.53 -1.65
C ASN A 61 25.91 16.05 -1.66
N PHE A 62 24.64 15.73 -1.38
CA PHE A 62 24.10 14.37 -1.31
C PHE A 62 23.32 13.97 -2.57
N THR A 63 23.01 12.69 -2.67
CA THR A 63 22.08 12.14 -3.68
C THR A 63 20.66 12.14 -3.13
N THR A 64 19.73 12.73 -3.87
CA THR A 64 18.31 12.79 -3.53
C THR A 64 17.61 11.57 -4.11
N LEU A 65 17.00 10.76 -3.23
CA LEU A 65 16.12 9.67 -3.61
C LEU A 65 14.70 10.05 -3.23
N PHE A 66 13.71 9.56 -3.96
CA PHE A 66 12.30 9.70 -3.55
C PHE A 66 11.47 8.50 -3.98
N VAL A 67 10.40 8.24 -3.24
CA VAL A 67 9.26 7.44 -3.73
C VAL A 67 8.18 8.41 -4.19
N ASP A 68 7.35 8.03 -5.15
CA ASP A 68 6.19 8.86 -5.55
C ASP A 68 5.09 8.86 -4.47
N GLY A 69 4.31 9.95 -4.39
CA GLY A 69 3.10 10.07 -3.60
C GLY A 69 1.84 10.23 -4.44
N ASN A 70 0.90 11.07 -3.97
CA ASN A 70 -0.32 11.42 -4.71
C ASN A 70 -0.29 12.83 -5.31
N HIS A 71 0.80 13.58 -5.10
CA HIS A 71 1.06 14.89 -5.69
C HIS A 71 2.22 14.87 -6.69
N GLU A 72 2.09 13.97 -7.67
CA GLU A 72 3.03 13.80 -8.78
C GLU A 72 2.31 13.91 -10.12
N ASN A 73 3.01 14.49 -11.12
CA ASN A 73 2.59 14.39 -12.50
C ASN A 73 3.17 13.09 -13.10
N PHE A 74 2.35 12.04 -13.13
CA PHE A 74 2.76 10.72 -13.61
C PHE A 74 3.04 10.68 -15.12
N ASP A 75 2.40 11.53 -15.92
CA ASP A 75 2.68 11.60 -17.36
C ASP A 75 4.10 12.09 -17.63
N LEU A 76 4.60 13.02 -16.83
CA LEU A 76 5.99 13.48 -16.91
C LEU A 76 6.95 12.51 -16.23
N LEU A 77 6.62 12.02 -15.04
CA LEU A 77 7.47 11.12 -14.26
C LEU A 77 7.83 9.85 -15.06
N TYR A 78 6.87 9.28 -15.79
CA TYR A 78 7.08 8.07 -16.59
C TYR A 78 7.82 8.30 -17.92
N GLN A 79 8.13 9.53 -18.29
CA GLN A 79 8.97 9.82 -19.47
C GLN A 79 10.47 9.70 -19.18
N PHE A 80 10.87 9.71 -17.91
CA PHE A 80 12.27 9.56 -17.53
C PHE A 80 12.77 8.13 -17.77
N PRO A 81 14.06 7.96 -18.13
CA PRO A 81 14.60 6.65 -18.46
C PRO A 81 14.57 5.71 -17.26
N ILE A 82 14.13 4.47 -17.51
CA ILE A 82 14.18 3.39 -16.54
C ILE A 82 15.57 2.75 -16.55
N MET A 83 16.18 2.60 -15.39
CA MET A 83 17.50 1.98 -15.23
C MET A 83 17.50 1.00 -14.06
N ASP A 84 18.36 -0.02 -14.11
CA ASP A 84 18.69 -0.83 -12.95
C ASP A 84 19.74 -0.12 -12.10
N TRP A 85 19.45 0.05 -10.81
CA TRP A 85 20.34 0.71 -9.86
C TRP A 85 20.20 0.09 -8.47
N ASN A 86 21.33 -0.29 -7.86
CA ASN A 86 21.38 -0.87 -6.51
C ASN A 86 20.38 -2.02 -6.26
N GLY A 87 20.11 -2.85 -7.27
CA GLY A 87 19.26 -4.04 -7.17
C GLY A 87 17.77 -3.82 -7.51
N GLY A 88 17.35 -2.59 -7.80
CA GLY A 88 15.98 -2.28 -8.21
C GLY A 88 15.92 -1.34 -9.41
N LYS A 89 14.72 -1.17 -9.98
CA LYS A 89 14.48 -0.22 -11.07
C LYS A 89 14.25 1.19 -10.56
N ILE A 90 14.79 2.18 -11.28
CA ILE A 90 14.62 3.60 -10.99
C ILE A 90 14.12 4.34 -12.21
N HIS A 91 13.50 5.51 -12.02
CA HIS A 91 13.54 6.55 -13.05
C HIS A 91 14.69 7.51 -12.72
N GLN A 92 15.62 7.69 -13.66
CA GLN A 92 16.74 8.61 -13.50
C GLN A 92 16.30 10.02 -13.91
N ILE A 93 16.09 10.91 -12.94
CA ILE A 93 15.61 12.28 -13.19
C ILE A 93 16.77 13.21 -13.57
N ARG A 94 17.84 13.15 -12.75
CA ARG A 94 19.14 13.81 -12.91
C ARG A 94 20.23 12.91 -12.34
N PRO A 95 21.54 13.13 -12.58
CA PRO A 95 22.59 12.24 -12.09
C PRO A 95 22.53 11.93 -10.59
N SER A 96 22.10 12.89 -9.76
CA SER A 96 21.94 12.72 -8.31
C SER A 96 20.50 12.86 -7.80
N ILE A 97 19.50 12.78 -8.68
CA ILE A 97 18.08 12.80 -8.32
C ILE A 97 17.40 11.57 -8.95
N ILE A 98 16.92 10.68 -8.09
CA ILE A 98 16.51 9.34 -8.48
C ILE A 98 15.14 9.01 -7.88
N HIS A 99 14.20 8.62 -8.75
CA HIS A 99 12.94 8.05 -8.32
C HIS A 99 13.11 6.54 -8.09
N LEU A 100 12.91 6.09 -6.85
CA LEU A 100 12.86 4.68 -6.47
C LEU A 100 11.49 4.10 -6.84
N MET A 101 11.44 3.31 -7.92
CA MET A 101 10.16 2.82 -8.44
C MET A 101 9.43 1.93 -7.44
N ARG A 102 8.11 1.86 -7.59
CA ARG A 102 7.23 1.00 -6.79
C ARG A 102 7.61 -0.48 -6.96
N GLY A 103 7.50 -1.24 -5.87
CA GLY A 103 7.68 -2.69 -5.87
C GLY A 103 9.13 -3.15 -5.98
N GLN A 104 10.11 -2.28 -5.78
CA GLN A 104 11.52 -2.60 -5.87
C GLN A 104 12.15 -2.80 -4.48
N VAL A 105 13.22 -3.59 -4.43
CA VAL A 105 14.07 -3.72 -3.24
C VAL A 105 15.47 -3.26 -3.61
N PHE A 106 15.96 -2.24 -2.91
CA PHE A 106 17.29 -1.66 -3.13
C PHE A 106 18.27 -2.10 -2.04
N THR A 107 19.54 -2.24 -2.39
CA THR A 107 20.64 -2.38 -1.43
C THR A 107 21.46 -1.09 -1.42
N ILE A 108 21.25 -0.26 -0.41
CA ILE A 108 21.89 1.06 -0.26
C ILE A 108 22.60 1.07 1.10
N GLU A 109 23.90 1.41 1.13
CA GLU A 109 24.70 1.37 2.37
C GLU A 109 24.57 0.02 3.13
N GLY A 110 24.56 -1.08 2.37
CA GLY A 110 24.39 -2.44 2.87
C GLY A 110 23.00 -2.79 3.41
N LYS A 111 22.01 -1.90 3.28
CA LYS A 111 20.65 -2.08 3.81
C LYS A 111 19.66 -2.40 2.69
N LYS A 112 18.83 -3.41 2.89
CA LYS A 112 17.71 -3.76 2.00
C LYS A 112 16.53 -2.83 2.27
N ILE A 113 16.14 -2.03 1.28
CA ILE A 113 15.06 -1.04 1.39
C ILE A 113 13.99 -1.38 0.35
N PHE A 114 12.80 -1.74 0.81
CA PHE A 114 11.63 -1.92 -0.05
C PHE A 114 10.91 -0.58 -0.25
N THR A 115 10.54 -0.26 -1.49
CA THR A 115 9.83 0.98 -1.83
C THR A 115 8.48 0.71 -2.46
N PHE A 116 7.46 1.46 -2.03
CA PHE A 116 6.12 1.38 -2.61
C PHE A 116 5.39 2.71 -2.42
N GLY A 117 5.47 3.57 -3.44
CA GLY A 117 4.82 4.88 -3.49
C GLY A 117 3.30 4.82 -3.71
N GLY A 118 2.71 6.00 -3.87
CA GLY A 118 1.29 6.20 -4.13
C GLY A 118 0.46 6.42 -2.88
N ALA A 119 -0.69 7.08 -3.08
CA ALA A 119 -1.78 7.25 -2.11
C ALA A 119 -3.03 7.74 -2.85
N GLU A 120 -4.20 7.63 -2.23
CA GLU A 120 -5.43 8.22 -2.78
C GLU A 120 -5.56 9.70 -2.40
N SER A 121 -5.69 10.57 -3.40
CA SER A 121 -5.98 11.99 -3.19
C SER A 121 -7.38 12.18 -2.62
N VAL A 122 -7.45 12.71 -1.39
CA VAL A 122 -8.72 12.99 -0.69
C VAL A 122 -9.58 14.05 -1.35
N ASP A 123 -8.97 14.93 -2.12
CA ASP A 123 -9.59 16.06 -2.82
C ASP A 123 -9.76 15.78 -4.32
N LYS A 124 -9.57 14.53 -4.78
CA LYS A 124 -9.69 14.14 -6.21
C LYS A 124 -11.00 14.59 -6.87
N GLN A 125 -12.10 14.65 -6.12
CA GLN A 125 -13.41 15.09 -6.60
C GLN A 125 -13.44 16.56 -7.06
N PHE A 126 -12.49 17.38 -6.55
CA PHE A 126 -12.33 18.79 -6.90
C PHE A 126 -11.20 19.03 -7.90
N ARG A 127 -10.55 17.96 -8.37
CA ARG A 127 -9.40 18.02 -9.29
C ARG A 127 -9.80 17.59 -10.70
N LYS A 128 -8.94 17.92 -11.65
CA LYS A 128 -9.13 17.54 -13.06
C LYS A 128 -8.05 16.56 -13.46
N GLU A 129 -8.47 15.39 -13.92
CA GLU A 129 -7.56 14.35 -14.40
C GLU A 129 -6.65 14.87 -15.50
N PHE A 130 -5.37 14.48 -15.45
CA PHE A 130 -4.28 14.91 -16.34
C PHE A 130 -3.87 16.39 -16.21
N ILE A 131 -4.39 17.11 -15.22
CA ILE A 131 -4.01 18.52 -14.96
C ILE A 131 -3.56 18.71 -13.51
N SER A 132 -4.38 18.28 -12.56
CA SER A 132 -4.08 18.45 -11.13
C SER A 132 -4.16 17.14 -10.35
N TRP A 133 -4.49 16.04 -11.03
CA TRP A 133 -4.65 14.71 -10.48
C TRP A 133 -4.44 13.66 -11.57
N TRP A 134 -3.91 12.49 -11.21
CA TRP A 134 -3.72 11.37 -12.13
C TRP A 134 -4.15 10.08 -11.45
N ARG A 135 -4.91 9.24 -12.16
CA ARG A 135 -5.29 7.89 -11.69
C ARG A 135 -4.09 7.02 -11.28
N ALA A 136 -2.91 7.33 -11.83
CA ALA A 136 -1.66 6.61 -11.59
C ALA A 136 -1.08 6.86 -10.17
N GLU A 137 -1.64 7.77 -9.38
CA GLU A 137 -1.33 7.90 -7.95
C GLU A 137 -1.61 6.60 -7.18
N ILE A 138 -2.55 5.79 -7.66
CA ILE A 138 -2.83 4.47 -7.14
C ILE A 138 -1.96 3.44 -7.85
N PRO A 139 -1.17 2.64 -7.10
CA PRO A 139 -0.38 1.56 -7.68
C PRO A 139 -1.24 0.56 -8.45
N SER A 140 -0.75 0.19 -9.62
CA SER A 140 -1.37 -0.81 -10.47
C SER A 140 -1.16 -2.21 -9.90
N ARG A 141 -1.99 -3.16 -10.35
CA ARG A 141 -1.82 -4.58 -10.06
C ARG A 141 -0.43 -5.10 -10.45
N ARG A 142 0.13 -4.60 -11.56
CA ARG A 142 1.46 -5.03 -12.04
C ARG A 142 2.56 -4.60 -11.06
N GLU A 143 2.51 -3.38 -10.57
CA GLU A 143 3.46 -2.87 -9.58
C GLU A 143 3.34 -3.62 -8.24
N PHE A 144 2.11 -3.94 -7.81
CA PHE A 144 1.88 -4.77 -6.62
C PHE A 144 2.47 -6.19 -6.78
N GLU A 145 2.17 -6.87 -7.89
CA GLU A 145 2.71 -8.19 -8.19
C GLU A 145 4.24 -8.19 -8.35
N GLU A 146 4.81 -7.12 -8.92
CA GLU A 146 6.26 -6.93 -9.00
C GLU A 146 6.88 -6.76 -7.61
N GLY A 147 6.21 -6.00 -6.72
CA GLY A 147 6.58 -5.89 -5.30
C GLY A 147 6.68 -7.25 -4.61
N ILE A 148 5.65 -8.09 -4.78
CA ILE A 148 5.65 -9.45 -4.22
C ILE A 148 6.84 -10.26 -4.76
N LYS A 149 7.01 -10.31 -6.09
CA LYS A 149 8.09 -11.08 -6.72
C LYS A 149 9.48 -10.62 -6.30
N ASN A 150 9.68 -9.32 -6.15
CA ASN A 150 10.97 -8.79 -5.71
C ASN A 150 11.22 -9.08 -4.23
N LEU A 151 10.21 -8.97 -3.37
CA LEU A 151 10.32 -9.36 -1.96
C LEU A 151 10.60 -10.87 -1.80
N GLU A 152 10.01 -11.74 -2.63
CA GLU A 152 10.27 -13.19 -2.63
C GLU A 152 11.75 -13.50 -2.89
N LYS A 153 12.41 -12.78 -3.80
CA LYS A 153 13.86 -12.91 -4.05
C LYS A 153 14.72 -12.55 -2.84
N HIS A 154 14.16 -11.82 -1.88
CA HIS A 154 14.80 -11.43 -0.63
C HIS A 154 14.23 -12.17 0.58
N ASP A 155 13.61 -13.34 0.36
CA ASP A 155 13.00 -14.18 1.40
C ASP A 155 11.96 -13.43 2.24
N MET A 156 11.35 -12.39 1.67
CA MET A 156 10.38 -11.50 2.32
C MET A 156 10.97 -10.77 3.54
N ILE A 157 12.29 -10.57 3.55
CA ILE A 157 13.03 -9.88 4.62
C ILE A 157 13.74 -8.67 4.03
N VAL A 158 13.40 -7.50 4.55
CA VAL A 158 14.07 -6.24 4.24
C VAL A 158 14.43 -5.53 5.55
N ASP A 159 15.38 -4.60 5.51
CA ASP A 159 15.72 -3.81 6.67
C ASP A 159 14.68 -2.71 6.88
N TYR A 160 14.38 -1.96 5.81
CA TYR A 160 13.49 -0.81 5.86
C TYR A 160 12.44 -0.86 4.77
N VAL A 161 11.31 -0.24 5.05
CA VAL A 161 10.24 0.00 4.08
C VAL A 161 10.02 1.51 3.99
N ILE A 162 9.95 2.04 2.77
CA ILE A 162 9.69 3.45 2.51
C ILE A 162 8.52 3.56 1.54
N THR A 163 7.44 4.20 2.00
CA THR A 163 6.22 4.40 1.22
C THR A 163 5.77 5.84 1.34
N HIS A 164 4.75 6.24 0.58
CA HIS A 164 4.15 7.56 0.79
C HIS A 164 3.05 7.52 1.85
N THR A 165 2.01 6.71 1.65
CA THR A 165 0.97 6.46 2.68
C THR A 165 1.35 5.33 3.64
N ALA A 166 0.50 5.07 4.63
CA ALA A 166 0.65 4.00 5.61
C ALA A 166 -0.24 2.78 5.31
N PRO A 167 0.09 1.60 5.85
CA PRO A 167 -0.85 0.48 5.94
C PRO A 167 -2.14 0.88 6.66
N ARG A 168 -3.29 0.38 6.21
CA ARG A 168 -4.62 0.73 6.76
C ARG A 168 -4.70 0.67 8.30
N ASP A 169 -4.21 -0.42 8.90
CA ASP A 169 -4.23 -0.60 10.36
C ASP A 169 -3.41 0.45 11.13
N ILE A 170 -2.43 1.08 10.48
CA ILE A 170 -1.57 2.11 11.08
C ILE A 170 -2.24 3.48 10.94
N ILE A 171 -2.94 3.73 9.84
CA ILE A 171 -3.71 4.97 9.64
C ILE A 171 -4.72 5.18 10.78
N GLY A 172 -5.45 4.14 11.15
CA GLY A 172 -6.40 4.20 12.27
C GLY A 172 -5.78 4.57 13.63
N GLN A 173 -4.45 4.45 13.79
CA GLN A 173 -3.73 4.80 15.03
C GLN A 173 -3.07 6.18 14.97
N LEU A 174 -3.05 6.83 13.80
CA LEU A 174 -2.41 8.14 13.64
C LEU A 174 -3.22 9.28 14.28
N ASN A 175 -4.50 9.08 14.61
CA ASN A 175 -5.42 10.14 15.06
C ASN A 175 -5.34 11.38 14.16
N SER A 176 -5.23 11.19 12.83
CA SER A 176 -5.24 12.32 11.90
C SER A 176 -6.67 12.81 11.69
N PHE A 177 -6.84 14.10 11.39
CA PHE A 177 -8.15 14.71 11.07
C PHE A 177 -8.89 13.99 9.92
N PHE A 178 -8.20 13.16 9.14
CA PHE A 178 -8.72 12.40 8.01
C PHE A 178 -8.93 10.89 8.32
N GLY A 179 -8.70 10.48 9.57
CA GLY A 179 -8.37 9.10 9.97
C GLY A 179 -9.37 7.99 9.67
N ASP A 180 -10.65 8.28 9.41
CA ASP A 180 -11.67 7.23 9.28
C ASP A 180 -12.36 7.16 7.92
N LYS A 181 -12.09 8.09 6.98
CA LYS A 181 -12.88 8.23 5.73
C LYS A 181 -12.15 7.92 4.43
N ILE A 182 -10.84 7.69 4.45
CA ILE A 182 -10.08 7.43 3.21
C ILE A 182 -10.11 5.92 2.91
N ASN A 183 -10.72 5.55 1.78
CA ASN A 183 -10.71 4.19 1.23
C ASN A 183 -9.51 3.98 0.29
N ASP A 184 -8.31 4.21 0.81
CA ASP A 184 -7.09 4.16 -0.01
C ASP A 184 -6.70 2.71 -0.33
N SER A 185 -6.91 2.33 -1.58
CA SER A 185 -6.50 1.01 -2.08
C SER A 185 -4.99 0.75 -1.96
N THR A 186 -4.16 1.80 -1.96
CA THR A 186 -2.73 1.70 -1.70
C THR A 186 -2.49 1.25 -0.27
N SER A 187 -3.18 1.84 0.72
CA SER A 187 -3.10 1.44 2.12
C SER A 187 -3.50 -0.02 2.36
N GLU A 188 -4.42 -0.57 1.57
CA GLU A 188 -4.77 -2.00 1.60
C GLU A 188 -3.63 -2.89 1.06
N MET A 189 -3.00 -2.50 -0.06
CA MET A 189 -1.80 -3.17 -0.57
C MET A 189 -0.66 -3.13 0.45
N LEU A 190 -0.45 -1.99 1.10
CA LEU A 190 0.56 -1.85 2.15
C LEU A 190 0.24 -2.70 3.38
N ASN A 191 -1.05 -2.91 3.71
CA ASN A 191 -1.45 -3.80 4.79
C ASN A 191 -1.12 -5.27 4.46
N TYR A 192 -1.23 -5.67 3.18
CA TYR A 192 -0.73 -6.96 2.73
C TYR A 192 0.78 -7.08 2.96
N PHE A 193 1.58 -6.10 2.51
CA PHE A 193 3.04 -6.13 2.69
C PHE A 193 3.43 -6.17 4.17
N LYS A 194 2.82 -5.33 5.01
CA LYS A 194 3.01 -5.32 6.47
C LYS A 194 2.83 -6.71 7.09
N LYS A 195 1.84 -7.49 6.65
CA LYS A 195 1.55 -8.84 7.16
C LYS A 195 2.44 -9.93 6.55
N SER A 196 3.10 -9.60 5.45
CA SER A 196 3.81 -10.53 4.58
C SER A 196 5.33 -10.49 4.78
N ILE A 197 5.89 -9.31 5.08
CA ILE A 197 7.33 -9.10 5.15
C ILE A 197 7.82 -8.87 6.58
N ARG A 198 9.09 -9.21 6.81
CA ARG A 198 9.82 -8.84 8.03
C ARG A 198 10.64 -7.58 7.75
N PHE A 199 10.52 -6.60 8.64
CA PHE A 199 11.26 -5.34 8.57
C PHE A 199 11.66 -4.81 9.95
N LYS A 200 12.73 -3.99 9.97
CA LYS A 200 13.20 -3.28 11.17
C LYS A 200 12.31 -2.06 11.42
N HIS A 201 12.12 -1.24 10.39
CA HIS A 201 11.35 0.00 10.49
C HIS A 201 10.67 0.37 9.16
N TRP A 202 9.55 1.08 9.24
CA TRP A 202 8.77 1.55 8.11
C TRP A 202 8.60 3.07 8.20
N PHE A 203 9.04 3.79 7.17
CA PHE A 203 8.92 5.24 7.05
C PHE A 203 7.91 5.63 5.97
N PHE A 204 7.11 6.66 6.24
CA PHE A 204 6.10 7.17 5.31
C PHE A 204 5.81 8.65 5.54
N GLY A 205 5.17 9.31 4.56
CA GLY A 205 4.80 10.73 4.57
C GLY A 205 3.27 10.92 4.65
N HIS A 206 2.71 11.73 3.75
CA HIS A 206 1.29 11.92 3.45
C HIS A 206 0.44 12.60 4.54
N PHE A 207 0.65 12.29 5.82
CA PHE A 207 -0.22 12.77 6.91
C PHE A 207 0.25 14.09 7.55
N HIS A 208 1.27 14.72 6.98
CA HIS A 208 1.80 16.04 7.38
C HIS A 208 2.12 16.17 8.88
N THR A 209 2.56 15.08 9.51
CA THR A 209 2.89 15.03 10.93
C THR A 209 4.16 14.22 11.16
N ASN A 210 4.76 14.36 12.34
CA ASN A 210 5.88 13.52 12.75
C ASN A 210 5.47 12.71 13.97
N LYS A 211 5.33 11.39 13.80
CA LYS A 211 4.92 10.48 14.86
C LYS A 211 5.57 9.12 14.66
N THR A 212 5.88 8.46 15.76
CA THR A 212 6.34 7.07 15.75
C THR A 212 5.32 6.19 16.47
N ILE A 213 4.92 5.08 15.85
CA ILE A 213 4.01 4.07 16.36
C ILE A 213 4.70 2.71 16.21
N GLY A 214 5.34 2.23 17.28
CA GLY A 214 6.15 1.02 17.21
C GLY A 214 7.25 1.12 16.14
N LYS A 215 7.20 0.25 15.13
CA LYS A 215 8.14 0.21 13.99
C LYS A 215 7.78 1.16 12.84
N PHE A 216 6.75 1.99 13.01
CA PHE A 216 6.22 2.86 11.97
C PHE A 216 6.53 4.30 12.32
N THR A 217 7.09 5.07 11.39
CA THR A 217 7.32 6.50 11.58
C THR A 217 6.78 7.27 10.39
N VAL A 218 5.81 8.14 10.68
CA VAL A 218 5.41 9.20 9.74
C VAL A 218 6.36 10.38 9.87
N LEU A 219 6.77 10.93 8.74
CA LEU A 219 7.66 12.07 8.63
C LEU A 219 6.98 13.16 7.82
N ASN A 220 7.13 14.41 8.23
CA ASN A 220 6.84 15.58 7.41
C ASN A 220 8.12 16.41 7.30
N ASP A 221 8.35 17.38 8.18
CA ASP A 221 9.54 18.24 8.20
C ASP A 221 10.76 17.62 8.91
N ARG A 222 10.57 16.56 9.71
CA ARG A 222 11.67 15.91 10.41
C ARG A 222 12.56 15.12 9.44
N ILE A 223 13.87 15.27 9.60
CA ILE A 223 14.87 14.43 8.94
C ILE A 223 15.41 13.43 9.97
N VAL A 224 15.39 12.14 9.64
CA VAL A 224 15.93 11.06 10.47
C VAL A 224 17.09 10.39 9.76
N VAL A 225 18.07 9.91 10.53
CA VAL A 225 19.18 9.10 10.00
C VAL A 225 18.89 7.62 10.24
N LEU A 226 19.12 6.78 9.23
CA LEU A 226 19.09 5.33 9.41
C LEU A 226 20.36 4.89 10.15
N GLN A 227 20.22 4.56 11.45
CA GLN A 227 21.33 4.03 12.25
C GLN A 227 21.55 2.52 11.98
N GLU A 228 22.80 2.07 12.12
CA GLU A 228 23.27 0.74 11.70
C GLU A 228 22.76 -0.44 12.55
N ASN A 229 22.26 -0.20 13.78
CA ASN A 229 22.01 -1.28 14.73
C ASN A 229 20.56 -1.37 15.16
N VAL A 230 19.75 -2.06 14.36
CA VAL A 230 18.52 -2.69 14.87
C VAL A 230 18.61 -4.17 14.54
N CYS A 231 18.80 -5.01 15.56
CA CYS A 231 18.73 -6.46 15.41
C CYS A 231 17.28 -6.82 15.05
N MET A 232 17.09 -7.62 14.00
CA MET A 232 15.76 -8.10 13.64
C MET A 232 15.23 -8.94 14.81
N PRO A 233 14.07 -8.59 15.42
CA PRO A 233 13.53 -9.42 16.49
C PRO A 233 13.31 -10.83 15.94
N LYS A 234 13.69 -11.87 16.69
CA LYS A 234 13.37 -13.26 16.35
C LYS A 234 11.87 -13.37 16.08
N ASP A 235 11.49 -14.24 15.14
CA ASP A 235 10.08 -14.50 14.86
C ASP A 235 9.34 -14.78 16.18
N PRO A 236 8.33 -13.98 16.57
CA PRO A 236 7.68 -14.14 17.86
C PRO A 236 6.81 -15.40 17.93
N GLU A 237 6.53 -16.05 16.80
CA GLU A 237 5.58 -17.15 16.74
C GLU A 237 6.20 -18.47 17.20
N PRO A 238 5.50 -19.26 18.05
CA PRO A 238 5.98 -20.57 18.48
C PRO A 238 6.18 -21.54 17.31
N ARG A 239 7.21 -22.38 17.39
CA ARG A 239 7.55 -23.40 16.38
C ARG A 239 6.37 -24.29 15.99
N ASP A 240 5.54 -24.68 16.94
CA ASP A 240 4.43 -25.58 16.67
C ASP A 240 3.31 -24.88 15.89
N TRP A 241 2.97 -23.64 16.26
CA TRP A 241 2.01 -22.82 15.51
C TRP A 241 2.45 -22.63 14.05
N LYS A 242 3.75 -22.41 13.89
CA LYS A 242 4.46 -22.28 12.62
C LYS A 242 4.31 -23.53 11.74
N ILE A 243 4.51 -24.71 12.30
CA ILE A 243 4.31 -25.99 11.62
C ILE A 243 2.84 -26.18 11.20
N GLU A 244 1.91 -25.94 12.12
CA GLU A 244 0.47 -26.09 11.84
C GLU A 244 0.00 -25.13 10.74
N LYS A 245 0.47 -23.89 10.79
CA LYS A 245 0.15 -22.87 9.79
C LYS A 245 0.70 -23.22 8.41
N TYR A 246 1.95 -23.70 8.34
CA TYR A 246 2.55 -24.18 7.09
C TYR A 246 1.73 -25.33 6.49
N ARG A 247 1.43 -26.36 7.29
CA ARG A 247 0.69 -27.55 6.83
C ARG A 247 -0.74 -27.21 6.40
N SER A 248 -1.42 -26.34 7.14
CA SER A 248 -2.74 -25.82 6.79
C SER A 248 -2.73 -25.10 5.43
N LYS A 249 -1.74 -24.22 5.22
CA LYS A 249 -1.57 -23.51 3.96
C LYS A 249 -1.19 -24.43 2.80
N PHE A 250 -0.29 -25.39 3.03
CA PHE A 250 0.12 -26.37 2.02
C PHE A 250 -1.07 -27.20 1.55
N LYS A 251 -1.92 -27.66 2.48
CA LYS A 251 -3.15 -28.39 2.17
C LYS A 251 -4.13 -27.57 1.34
N ALA A 252 -4.28 -26.29 1.66
CA ALA A 252 -5.17 -25.39 0.92
C ALA A 252 -4.66 -25.11 -0.51
N ALA A 253 -3.34 -25.01 -0.68
CA ALA A 253 -2.71 -24.71 -1.97
C ALA A 253 -2.54 -25.94 -2.87
N PHE A 254 -2.29 -27.12 -2.28
CA PHE A 254 -1.98 -28.37 -2.98
C PHE A 254 -2.79 -29.53 -2.41
N PRO A 255 -4.13 -29.54 -2.57
CA PRO A 255 -4.98 -30.57 -1.98
C PRO A 255 -4.67 -31.98 -2.51
N ASP A 256 -4.23 -32.07 -3.77
CA ASP A 256 -3.97 -33.34 -4.46
C ASP A 256 -2.52 -33.84 -4.31
N MET A 257 -1.64 -33.07 -3.65
CA MET A 257 -0.27 -33.50 -3.37
C MET A 257 -0.17 -34.22 -2.03
N LYS A 258 0.87 -35.05 -1.87
CA LYS A 258 1.21 -35.65 -0.59
C LYS A 258 1.44 -34.54 0.43
N GLN A 259 0.66 -34.56 1.51
CA GLN A 259 0.73 -33.56 2.56
C GLN A 259 1.98 -33.78 3.43
N PRO A 260 2.70 -32.70 3.80
CA PRO A 260 3.87 -32.81 4.66
C PRO A 260 3.49 -33.30 6.06
N THR A 261 4.31 -34.21 6.60
CA THR A 261 4.17 -34.64 8.00
C THR A 261 4.52 -33.50 8.96
N TYR A 262 4.23 -33.68 10.25
CA TYR A 262 4.60 -32.70 11.27
C TYR A 262 6.11 -32.54 11.34
N GLU A 263 6.85 -33.65 11.25
CA GLU A 263 8.31 -33.70 11.28
C GLU A 263 8.94 -33.08 10.04
N GLU A 264 8.42 -33.37 8.84
CA GLU A 264 8.89 -32.78 7.57
C GLU A 264 8.69 -31.26 7.58
N ALA A 265 7.51 -30.79 8.01
CA ALA A 265 7.24 -29.37 8.17
C ALA A 265 8.10 -28.74 9.27
N GLY A 266 8.32 -29.44 10.39
CA GLY A 266 9.16 -28.97 11.50
C GLY A 266 10.61 -28.79 11.12
N ALA A 267 11.20 -29.75 10.39
CA ALA A 267 12.58 -29.63 9.91
C ALA A 267 12.75 -28.44 8.95
N LEU A 268 11.75 -28.18 8.11
CA LEU A 268 11.72 -27.03 7.21
C LEU A 268 11.60 -25.71 8.00
N ILE A 269 10.72 -25.65 9.00
CA ILE A 269 10.56 -24.50 9.91
C ILE A 269 11.87 -24.22 10.65
N ASP A 270 12.55 -25.24 11.16
CA ASP A 270 13.82 -25.09 11.89
C ASP A 270 14.96 -24.60 10.98
N GLN A 271 14.95 -25.01 9.71
CA GLN A 271 15.85 -24.47 8.71
C GLN A 271 15.54 -22.99 8.44
N TRP A 272 14.27 -22.65 8.21
CA TRP A 272 13.83 -21.28 7.97
C TRP A 272 14.11 -20.35 9.14
N ASP A 273 13.89 -20.78 10.37
CA ASP A 273 14.19 -19.99 11.58
C ASP A 273 15.69 -19.71 11.73
N ARG A 274 16.56 -20.67 11.35
CA ARG A 274 18.03 -20.45 11.30
C ARG A 274 18.45 -19.46 10.23
N GLU A 275 17.72 -19.43 9.12
CA GLU A 275 17.95 -18.52 7.99
C GLU A 275 17.18 -17.19 8.14
N GLY A 276 16.37 -17.04 9.20
CA GLY A 276 15.54 -15.87 9.47
C GLY A 276 14.24 -15.75 8.63
N ARG A 277 13.86 -16.80 7.90
CA ARG A 277 12.70 -16.87 6.99
C ARG A 277 11.37 -17.06 7.73
N HIS A 278 10.30 -16.46 7.22
CA HIS A 278 8.96 -16.52 7.83
C HIS A 278 8.02 -17.49 7.09
N ILE A 279 7.14 -18.14 7.86
CA ILE A 279 6.31 -19.28 7.45
C ILE A 279 5.10 -18.96 6.59
N THR A 280 4.92 -17.69 6.24
CA THR A 280 3.83 -17.30 5.36
C THR A 280 3.97 -17.85 3.93
N TYR A 281 5.10 -18.48 3.58
CA TYR A 281 5.50 -18.83 2.21
C TYR A 281 5.77 -20.31 1.95
N PRO A 282 4.74 -21.17 1.80
CA PRO A 282 4.93 -22.37 1.01
C PRO A 282 5.05 -22.04 -0.49
N LEU A 283 4.31 -21.03 -1.00
CA LEU A 283 4.21 -20.64 -2.43
C LEU A 283 3.38 -19.34 -2.64
N ALA A 284 3.60 -18.32 -1.80
CA ALA A 284 2.63 -17.22 -1.68
C ALA A 284 2.77 -16.13 -2.75
N GLY A 285 1.95 -16.21 -3.80
CA GLY A 285 1.62 -15.01 -4.57
C GLY A 285 0.64 -15.21 -5.71
N LEU A 286 0.86 -16.22 -6.56
CA LEU A 286 0.23 -16.21 -7.89
C LEU A 286 -1.19 -16.77 -7.92
N ASN A 287 -1.46 -17.95 -7.33
CA ASN A 287 -2.78 -18.57 -7.47
C ASN A 287 -3.80 -18.09 -6.42
N TRP A 288 -3.38 -17.75 -5.20
CA TRP A 288 -4.31 -17.39 -4.13
C TRP A 288 -4.87 -15.97 -4.28
N ASN A 289 -4.00 -14.99 -4.58
CA ASN A 289 -4.45 -13.63 -4.88
C ASN A 289 -5.31 -13.61 -6.14
N GLU A 290 -5.00 -14.42 -7.15
CA GLU A 290 -5.82 -14.49 -8.35
C GLU A 290 -7.18 -15.17 -8.10
N LEU A 291 -7.26 -16.21 -7.26
CA LEU A 291 -8.53 -16.86 -6.90
C LEU A 291 -9.42 -16.00 -6.01
N GLU A 292 -8.88 -15.41 -4.94
CA GLU A 292 -9.65 -14.52 -4.05
C GLU A 292 -10.01 -13.21 -4.76
N TRP A 293 -9.10 -12.64 -5.57
CA TRP A 293 -9.44 -11.49 -6.43
C TRP A 293 -10.42 -11.87 -7.54
N LYS A 294 -10.32 -13.05 -8.18
CA LYS A 294 -11.33 -13.50 -9.18
C LYS A 294 -12.69 -13.71 -8.51
N LYS A 295 -12.74 -14.22 -7.27
CA LYS A 295 -13.98 -14.36 -6.50
C LYS A 295 -14.56 -12.99 -6.14
N GLU A 296 -13.73 -12.09 -5.62
CA GLU A 296 -14.16 -10.74 -5.24
C GLU A 296 -14.52 -9.87 -6.45
N TYR A 297 -13.78 -9.99 -7.56
CA TYR A 297 -14.07 -9.32 -8.83
C TYR A 297 -15.34 -9.88 -9.50
N ARG A 298 -15.54 -11.20 -9.53
CA ARG A 298 -16.82 -11.79 -9.97
C ARG A 298 -17.96 -11.30 -9.09
N ARG A 299 -17.78 -11.29 -7.77
CA ARG A 299 -18.77 -10.82 -6.81
C ARG A 299 -19.12 -9.33 -7.00
N LYS A 300 -18.12 -8.46 -7.14
CA LYS A 300 -18.31 -7.03 -7.43
C LYS A 300 -18.94 -6.80 -8.80
N ARG A 301 -18.60 -7.60 -9.82
CA ARG A 301 -19.24 -7.56 -11.15
C ARG A 301 -20.70 -8.03 -11.11
N GLU A 302 -21.01 -9.08 -10.36
CA GLU A 302 -22.39 -9.54 -10.10
C GLU A 302 -23.19 -8.48 -9.37
N PHE A 303 -22.62 -7.85 -8.33
CA PHE A 303 -23.27 -6.74 -7.62
C PHE A 303 -23.44 -5.50 -8.49
N LYS A 304 -22.49 -5.19 -9.38
CA LYS A 304 -22.63 -4.12 -10.38
C LYS A 304 -23.79 -4.41 -11.33
N LEU A 305 -23.86 -5.60 -11.92
CA LEU A 305 -24.95 -6.00 -12.82
C LEU A 305 -26.31 -5.99 -12.11
N LEU A 306 -26.35 -6.42 -10.85
CA LEU A 306 -27.57 -6.42 -10.04
C LEU A 306 -27.99 -4.99 -9.69
N ALA A 307 -27.05 -4.12 -9.32
CA ALA A 307 -27.30 -2.70 -9.08
C ALA A 307 -27.77 -1.99 -10.35
N GLU A 308 -27.16 -2.26 -11.51
CA GLU A 308 -27.57 -1.72 -12.81
C GLU A 308 -28.98 -2.19 -13.21
N LYS A 309 -29.34 -3.46 -12.94
CA LYS A 309 -30.72 -3.94 -13.11
C LYS A 309 -31.71 -3.22 -12.19
N ILE A 310 -31.34 -2.99 -10.93
CA ILE A 310 -32.15 -2.23 -9.96
C ILE A 310 -32.35 -0.79 -10.45
N ILE A 311 -31.29 -0.13 -10.94
CA ILE A 311 -31.34 1.24 -11.47
C ILE A 311 -32.22 1.29 -12.72
N ASN A 312 -32.04 0.36 -13.67
CA ASN A 312 -32.74 0.38 -14.95
C ASN A 312 -34.23 -0.01 -14.83
N HIS A 313 -34.61 -0.96 -13.97
CA HIS A 313 -36.02 -1.33 -13.76
C HIS A 313 -36.83 -0.36 -12.88
N GLN A 314 -36.19 0.61 -12.21
CA GLN A 314 -36.90 1.67 -11.50
C GLN A 314 -37.61 2.68 -12.44
N THR A 315 -37.38 2.58 -13.76
CA THR A 315 -38.05 3.43 -14.76
C THR A 315 -39.42 2.92 -15.20
N ASP A 316 -39.75 1.64 -14.99
CA ASP A 316 -40.94 0.99 -15.57
C ASP A 316 -42.01 0.54 -14.57
N GLY A 317 -41.96 1.03 -13.31
CA GLY A 317 -43.08 0.89 -12.36
C GLY A 317 -43.58 -0.54 -12.10
N GLU A 318 -43.02 -1.16 -11.05
CA GLU A 318 -43.45 -2.41 -10.36
C GLU A 318 -42.51 -3.62 -10.54
N GLU A 319 -41.73 -3.92 -9.49
CA GLU A 319 -41.58 -5.24 -8.82
C GLU A 319 -40.48 -5.16 -7.72
N ASN A 320 -40.66 -5.92 -6.63
CA ASN A 320 -39.78 -5.91 -5.45
C ASN A 320 -38.53 -6.79 -5.67
N PHE A 321 -37.31 -6.25 -5.50
CA PHE A 321 -36.08 -7.04 -5.57
C PHE A 321 -35.65 -7.60 -4.21
N MET A 322 -35.66 -8.92 -4.07
CA MET A 322 -35.04 -9.63 -2.94
C MET A 322 -33.60 -10.02 -3.28
N ALA A 323 -32.63 -9.53 -2.50
CA ALA A 323 -31.21 -9.91 -2.65
C ALA A 323 -30.88 -11.32 -2.09
N CYS A 324 -31.85 -11.97 -1.46
CA CYS A 324 -31.80 -13.33 -0.95
C CYS A 324 -32.76 -14.16 -1.82
N GLY A 325 -32.26 -15.16 -2.54
CA GLY A 325 -33.09 -16.05 -3.36
C GLY A 325 -34.17 -16.76 -2.53
N ASN A 326 -35.21 -17.21 -3.23
CA ASN A 326 -36.40 -17.91 -2.73
C ASN A 326 -36.16 -18.81 -1.49
N GLY A 327 -36.38 -18.26 -0.30
CA GLY A 327 -36.63 -19.06 0.91
C GLY A 327 -35.42 -19.58 1.70
N GLU A 328 -34.19 -19.16 1.41
CA GLU A 328 -33.04 -19.54 2.25
C GLU A 328 -33.00 -18.73 3.56
N GLN A 329 -32.75 -19.40 4.70
CA GLN A 329 -32.58 -18.72 5.99
C GLN A 329 -31.37 -17.78 5.94
N CYS A 330 -31.59 -16.51 6.26
CA CYS A 330 -30.54 -15.49 6.33
C CYS A 330 -29.43 -15.95 7.30
N PRO A 331 -28.18 -16.12 6.84
CA PRO A 331 -27.07 -16.42 7.72
C PRO A 331 -26.79 -15.16 8.54
N GLN A 332 -27.28 -15.14 9.79
CA GLN A 332 -27.14 -14.06 10.77
C GLN A 332 -25.66 -13.68 10.95
N SER A 333 -25.15 -12.85 10.05
CA SER A 333 -23.74 -12.48 9.94
C SER A 333 -23.59 -11.27 9.03
N ASP A 334 -22.61 -10.43 9.36
CA ASP A 334 -22.13 -9.30 8.54
C ASP A 334 -21.59 -9.74 7.16
N ASN A 335 -21.55 -11.06 6.89
CA ASN A 335 -21.15 -11.65 5.63
C ASN A 335 -22.30 -11.93 4.66
N CYS A 336 -23.55 -11.61 5.02
CA CYS A 336 -24.72 -11.81 4.17
C CYS A 336 -24.62 -11.05 2.84
N LYS A 337 -25.09 -11.67 1.74
CA LYS A 337 -25.08 -11.06 0.38
C LYS A 337 -25.86 -9.75 0.32
N CYS A 338 -26.96 -9.62 1.07
CA CYS A 338 -27.77 -8.40 1.11
C CYS A 338 -26.99 -7.23 1.73
N TRP A 339 -26.31 -7.48 2.84
CA TRP A 339 -25.49 -6.45 3.50
C TRP A 339 -24.31 -6.02 2.62
N LYS A 340 -23.67 -6.96 1.94
CA LYS A 340 -22.55 -6.67 1.04
C LYS A 340 -22.95 -5.94 -0.25
N LEU A 341 -24.12 -6.26 -0.80
CA LEU A 341 -24.69 -5.49 -1.91
C LEU A 341 -25.01 -4.06 -1.47
N TYR A 342 -25.59 -3.91 -0.28
CA TYR A 342 -25.88 -2.59 0.29
C TYR A 342 -24.61 -1.77 0.53
N GLN A 343 -23.56 -2.36 1.13
CA GLN A 343 -22.24 -1.73 1.28
C GLN A 343 -21.65 -1.34 -0.08
N TYR A 344 -21.72 -2.22 -1.08
CA TYR A 344 -21.28 -1.91 -2.44
C TYR A 344 -22.04 -0.71 -3.04
N MET A 345 -23.35 -0.63 -2.85
CA MET A 345 -24.15 0.52 -3.31
C MET A 345 -23.78 1.81 -2.59
N LEU A 346 -23.48 1.75 -1.28
CA LEU A 346 -23.01 2.89 -0.49
C LEU A 346 -21.62 3.38 -0.92
N GLU A 347 -20.67 2.46 -1.05
CA GLU A 347 -19.28 2.74 -1.47
C GLU A 347 -19.20 3.39 -2.85
N ASN A 348 -20.20 3.16 -3.71
CA ASN A 348 -20.25 3.68 -5.08
C ASN A 348 -21.29 4.79 -5.25
N GLU A 349 -21.77 5.40 -4.16
CA GLU A 349 -22.71 6.54 -4.15
C GLU A 349 -24.02 6.29 -4.92
N ILE A 350 -24.44 5.03 -5.03
CA ILE A 350 -25.70 4.60 -5.68
C ILE A 350 -26.91 4.85 -4.75
N ALA A 351 -26.71 5.63 -3.68
CA ALA A 351 -27.59 5.79 -2.53
C ALA A 351 -28.98 6.36 -2.85
N GLY A 352 -29.14 7.12 -3.94
CA GLY A 352 -30.42 7.66 -4.40
C GLY A 352 -31.49 6.60 -4.72
N HIS A 353 -31.10 5.33 -4.88
CA HIS A 353 -31.99 4.22 -5.24
C HIS A 353 -32.31 3.26 -4.09
N THR A 354 -31.80 3.54 -2.87
CA THR A 354 -31.87 2.61 -1.72
C THR A 354 -33.24 2.54 -1.02
N CYS A 355 -34.15 3.47 -1.29
CA CYS A 355 -35.42 3.61 -0.58
C CYS A 355 -36.46 2.51 -0.85
N LYS A 356 -36.15 1.48 -1.66
CA LYS A 356 -37.08 0.38 -2.03
C LYS A 356 -36.61 -1.04 -1.67
N LEU A 357 -35.50 -1.21 -0.93
CA LEU A 357 -35.11 -2.54 -0.45
C LEU A 357 -36.02 -2.93 0.73
N ASN A 358 -37.06 -3.73 0.49
CA ASN A 358 -37.92 -4.23 1.55
C ASN A 358 -37.20 -5.28 2.41
N LYS A 359 -37.37 -5.13 3.73
CA LYS A 359 -36.93 -6.06 4.77
C LYS A 359 -37.52 -7.46 4.50
N PRO A 360 -36.71 -8.53 4.41
CA PRO A 360 -37.24 -9.89 4.52
C PRO A 360 -37.89 -10.01 5.90
N GLU A 361 -39.15 -10.48 6.00
CA GLU A 361 -39.92 -10.56 7.26
C GLU A 361 -39.15 -11.23 8.41
N ASN A 362 -38.14 -12.06 8.06
CA ASN A 362 -37.33 -12.84 8.99
C ASN A 362 -35.92 -12.26 9.27
N CYS A 363 -35.56 -11.08 8.73
CA CYS A 363 -34.23 -10.48 8.93
C CYS A 363 -34.19 -9.58 10.17
N LYS A 364 -33.64 -10.09 11.27
CA LYS A 364 -33.51 -9.36 12.55
C LYS A 364 -32.34 -8.36 12.59
N GLU A 365 -31.38 -8.46 11.67
CA GLU A 365 -30.14 -7.66 11.68
C GLU A 365 -30.14 -6.48 10.68
N PHE A 366 -31.20 -6.30 9.90
CA PHE A 366 -31.30 -5.15 8.99
C PHE A 366 -31.55 -3.86 9.78
N ARG A 367 -30.58 -2.94 9.81
CA ARG A 367 -30.70 -1.61 10.43
C ARG A 367 -30.88 -0.54 9.33
N PRO A 368 -31.98 0.24 9.33
CA PRO A 368 -32.11 1.42 8.49
C PRO A 368 -31.02 2.45 8.84
N TYR A 369 -30.58 3.22 7.84
CA TYR A 369 -29.62 4.29 8.07
C TYR A 369 -30.26 5.42 8.89
N GLY A 370 -29.69 5.73 10.06
CA GLY A 370 -30.14 6.81 10.94
C GLY A 370 -30.64 6.37 12.31
N ASP A 371 -30.96 5.09 12.49
CA ASP A 371 -31.29 4.54 13.80
C ASP A 371 -29.99 4.24 14.56
N LYS A 372 -29.72 5.01 15.63
CA LYS A 372 -28.63 4.75 16.59
C LYS A 372 -28.93 3.54 17.46
#